data_AF-A0A0H4FP16-F1
#
_entry.id   AF-A0A0H4FP16-F1
#
_cell.length_a   1.000
_cell.length_b   1.000
_cell.length_c   1.000
_cell.angle_alpha   90.00
_cell.angle_beta   90.00
_cell.angle_gamma   90.00
#
_symmetry.space_group_name_H-M   'P 1'
#
loop_
_entity.id
_entity.type
_entity.pdbx_description
1 polymer ?
#
loop_
_entity_poly.entity_id
_entity_poly.type
_entity_poly.pdbx_seq_one_letter_code
_entity_poly.pdbx_strand_id
1 'polypeptide(L)'
;MVLMPDASTAVMDPFFADSTLIIRCDILEPGTMQGYDRDPRSISKRAEDFLKSSGIADTVLFGPEPEFFLFDDIRFGSSIRGSHVAIDDIEGAWNSSTKYEGGNKGHRPAVKGGYFPVPPVDSAQDLRSAMCLTMEDMG
;
A
#
# COMPACT_ATOMS: atom_id res chain seq x y z
N MET A 1 9.87 25.74 4.76
CA MET A 1 8.66 24.91 4.89
C MET A 1 8.47 24.55 6.35
N VAL A 2 7.24 24.62 6.85
CA VAL A 2 6.86 24.15 8.20
C VAL A 2 6.04 22.88 8.05
N LEU A 3 6.32 21.85 8.86
CA LEU A 3 5.46 20.68 8.99
C LEU A 3 4.48 20.92 10.14
N MET A 4 3.20 21.13 9.80
CA MET A 4 2.15 21.34 10.79
C MET A 4 1.43 20.02 11.07
N PRO A 5 1.53 19.44 12.29
CA PRO A 5 0.93 18.16 12.60
C PRO A 5 -0.60 18.22 12.67
N ASP A 6 -1.25 17.19 12.14
CA ASP A 6 -2.68 16.97 12.24
C ASP A 6 -2.97 15.86 13.27
N ALA A 7 -3.35 16.28 14.48
CA ALA A 7 -3.56 15.37 15.61
C ALA A 7 -4.65 14.32 15.37
N SER A 8 -5.59 14.56 14.43
CA SER A 8 -6.63 13.59 14.08
C SER A 8 -6.10 12.36 13.34
N THR A 9 -4.87 12.45 12.82
CA THR A 9 -4.24 11.38 12.01
C THR A 9 -3.30 10.48 12.82
N ALA A 10 -3.23 10.72 14.13
CA ALA A 10 -2.32 10.03 15.04
C ALA A 10 -2.70 8.54 15.16
N VAL A 11 -1.75 7.65 14.89
CA VAL A 11 -1.92 6.19 15.01
C VAL A 11 -0.61 5.56 15.49
N MET A 12 -0.70 4.53 16.34
CA MET A 12 0.48 3.80 16.80
C MET A 12 1.03 2.93 15.68
N ASP A 13 2.36 2.92 15.51
CA ASP A 13 3.01 2.01 14.56
C ASP A 13 3.07 0.58 15.15
N PRO A 14 2.56 -0.45 14.44
CA PRO A 14 2.54 -1.82 14.95
C PRO A 14 3.84 -2.60 14.68
N PHE A 15 4.82 -2.02 13.99
CA PHE A 15 6.01 -2.71 13.49
C PHE A 15 7.30 -2.29 14.20
N PHE A 16 7.41 -1.05 14.65
CA PHE A 16 8.59 -0.58 15.37
C PHE A 16 8.72 -1.27 16.75
N ALA A 17 9.96 -1.66 17.08
CA ALA A 17 10.25 -2.32 18.35
C ALA A 17 10.01 -1.41 19.57
N ASP A 18 10.33 -0.12 19.42
CA ASP A 18 10.02 0.91 20.41
C ASP A 18 8.69 1.59 20.06
N SER A 19 7.88 1.90 21.07
CA SER A 19 6.58 2.55 20.89
C SER A 19 6.72 3.86 20.10
N THR A 20 6.13 3.87 18.90
CA THR A 20 6.26 4.97 17.95
C THR A 20 4.88 5.43 17.49
N LEU A 21 4.67 6.75 17.46
CA LEU A 21 3.43 7.36 16.99
C LEU A 21 3.63 7.93 15.59
N ILE A 22 2.79 7.53 14.65
CA ILE A 22 2.70 8.12 13.31
C ILE A 22 1.75 9.31 13.38
N ILE A 23 2.20 10.48 12.93
CA ILE A 23 1.36 11.68 12.76
C ILE A 23 1.61 12.27 11.38
N ARG A 24 0.53 12.56 10.64
CA ARG A 24 0.62 13.21 9.33
C ARG A 24 0.68 14.72 9.52
N CYS A 25 1.43 15.37 8.64
CA CYS A 25 1.59 16.83 8.65
C CYS A 25 1.18 17.42 7.31
N ASP A 26 0.67 18.65 7.35
CA ASP A 26 0.58 19.50 6.17
C ASP A 26 1.87 20.31 6.03
N ILE A 27 2.22 20.68 4.79
CA ILE A 27 3.37 21.54 4.52
C ILE A 27 2.87 22.97 4.36
N LEU A 28 3.42 23.89 5.16
CA LEU A 28 3.07 25.30 5.12
C LEU A 28 4.24 26.18 4.69
N GLU A 29 3.91 27.29 4.01
CA GLU A 29 4.85 28.37 3.74
C GLU A 29 5.18 29.14 5.03
N PRO A 30 6.46 29.25 5.45
CA PRO A 30 6.80 29.76 6.79
C PRO A 30 6.36 31.21 7.07
N GLY A 31 6.32 32.05 6.03
CA GLY A 31 5.97 33.47 6.19
C GLY A 31 4.47 33.72 6.30
N THR A 32 3.66 32.98 5.53
CA THR A 32 2.21 33.18 5.43
C THR A 32 1.42 32.16 6.23
N MET A 33 2.05 31.05 6.61
CA MET A 33 1.42 29.86 7.20
C MET A 33 0.32 29.25 6.32
N GLN A 34 0.30 29.57 5.03
CA GLN A 34 -0.65 29.00 4.07
C GLN A 34 -0.18 27.62 3.60
N GLY A 35 -1.14 26.75 3.28
CA GLY A 35 -0.88 25.43 2.73
C GLY A 35 -0.12 25.50 1.40
N TYR A 36 0.98 24.76 1.32
CA TYR A 36 1.89 24.76 0.17
C TYR A 36 1.20 24.19 -1.08
N ASP A 37 1.42 24.81 -2.24
CA ASP A 37 0.71 24.43 -3.47
C ASP A 37 1.11 23.05 -4.03
N ARG A 38 2.23 22.49 -3.58
CA ARG A 38 2.69 21.15 -3.98
C ARG A 38 2.53 20.11 -2.88
N ASP A 39 1.89 20.46 -1.77
CA ASP A 39 1.48 19.49 -0.77
C ASP A 39 0.15 18.86 -1.18
N PRO A 40 0.11 17.54 -1.46
CA PRO A 40 -1.12 16.84 -1.81
C PRO A 40 -2.23 16.99 -0.77
N ARG A 41 -1.89 17.05 0.53
CA ARG A 41 -2.90 17.20 1.60
C ARG A 41 -3.55 18.58 1.58
N SER A 42 -2.72 19.62 1.40
CA SER A 42 -3.21 21.00 1.21
C SER A 42 -4.11 21.11 -0.02
N ILE A 43 -3.79 20.41 -1.11
CA ILE A 43 -4.66 20.33 -2.30
C ILE A 43 -6.00 19.65 -1.99
N SER A 44 -5.99 18.50 -1.29
CA SER A 44 -7.21 17.79 -0.91
C SER A 44 -8.13 18.64 -0.02
N LYS A 45 -7.59 19.32 0.98
CA LYS A 45 -8.37 20.23 1.87
C LYS A 45 -9.03 21.36 1.07
N ARG A 46 -8.28 21.98 0.14
CA ARG A 46 -8.84 23.02 -0.75
C ARG A 46 -9.94 22.48 -1.66
N ALA A 47 -9.86 21.22 -2.09
CA ALA A 47 -10.91 20.60 -2.89
C ALA A 47 -12.20 20.41 -2.09
N GLU A 48 -12.11 19.98 -0.83
CA GLU A 48 -13.26 19.89 0.08
C GLU A 48 -13.87 21.27 0.39
N ASP A 49 -13.03 22.26 0.66
CA ASP A 49 -13.48 23.64 0.90
C ASP A 49 -14.16 24.21 -0.34
N PHE A 50 -13.63 23.93 -1.54
CA PHE A 50 -14.24 24.33 -2.79
C PHE A 50 -15.62 23.69 -2.97
N LEU A 51 -15.76 22.38 -2.73
CA LEU A 51 -17.05 21.68 -2.80
C LEU A 51 -18.09 22.34 -1.90
N LYS A 52 -17.74 22.60 -0.63
CA LYS A 52 -18.62 23.30 0.32
C LYS A 52 -18.99 24.70 -0.18
N SER A 53 -18.01 25.47 -0.67
CA SER A 53 -18.23 26.84 -1.17
C SER A 53 -19.12 26.90 -2.41
N SER A 54 -19.16 25.82 -3.21
CA SER A 54 -20.01 25.71 -4.39
C SER A 54 -21.49 25.54 -4.06
N GLY A 55 -21.82 25.13 -2.83
CA GLY A 55 -23.20 24.85 -2.38
C GLY A 55 -23.81 23.56 -2.94
N ILE A 56 -23.05 22.75 -3.67
CA ILE A 56 -23.53 21.49 -4.28
C ILE A 56 -23.68 20.38 -3.21
N ALA A 57 -22.68 20.25 -2.34
CA ALA A 57 -22.65 19.28 -1.27
C ALA A 57 -21.74 19.78 -0.14
N ASP A 58 -21.85 19.17 1.03
CA ASP A 58 -21.02 19.43 2.20
C ASP A 58 -19.88 18.39 2.36
N THR A 59 -20.13 17.17 1.87
CA THR A 59 -19.28 16.00 2.08
C THR A 59 -19.14 15.20 0.79
N VAL A 60 -17.95 14.63 0.59
CA VAL A 60 -17.68 13.63 -0.45
C VAL A 60 -17.06 12.40 0.22
N LEU A 61 -17.53 11.21 -0.16
CA LEU A 61 -17.04 9.94 0.38
C LEU A 61 -16.26 9.19 -0.70
N PHE A 62 -15.10 8.65 -0.34
CA PHE A 62 -14.25 7.84 -1.22
C PHE A 62 -14.10 6.43 -0.66
N GLY A 63 -14.28 5.41 -1.49
CA GLY A 63 -14.07 3.99 -1.16
C GLY A 63 -13.07 3.37 -2.14
N PRO A 64 -11.76 3.47 -1.91
CA PRO A 64 -10.75 2.90 -2.80
C PRO A 64 -10.56 1.40 -2.56
N GLU A 65 -10.33 0.65 -3.65
CA GLU A 65 -10.02 -0.79 -3.63
C GLU A 65 -8.63 -1.03 -4.28
N PRO A 66 -7.52 -0.72 -3.58
CA PRO A 66 -6.19 -0.89 -4.14
C PRO A 66 -5.78 -2.36 -4.16
N GLU A 67 -5.79 -2.96 -5.34
CA GLU A 67 -5.20 -4.29 -5.56
C GLU A 67 -3.67 -4.23 -5.40
N PHE A 68 -3.08 -5.35 -4.97
CA PHE A 68 -1.63 -5.48 -4.79
C PHE A 68 -1.16 -6.91 -5.11
N PHE A 69 0.16 -7.06 -5.25
CA PHE A 69 0.83 -8.35 -5.41
C PHE A 69 1.73 -8.64 -4.22
N LEU A 70 1.79 -9.90 -3.84
CA LEU A 70 2.76 -10.47 -2.89
C LEU A 70 3.79 -11.23 -3.73
N PHE A 71 5.07 -10.95 -3.52
CA PHE A 71 6.18 -11.61 -4.21
C PHE A 71 7.25 -12.00 -3.19
N ASP A 72 7.99 -13.06 -3.51
CA ASP A 72 9.11 -13.55 -2.71
C ASP A 72 10.45 -12.91 -3.12
N ASP A 73 10.61 -12.55 -4.41
CA ASP A 73 11.87 -11.98 -4.95
C ASP A 73 11.62 -10.93 -6.04
N ILE A 74 12.50 -9.94 -6.09
CA ILE A 74 12.57 -8.94 -7.16
C ILE A 74 14.04 -8.62 -7.47
N ARG A 75 14.44 -8.80 -8.72
CA ARG A 75 15.78 -8.47 -9.23
C ARG A 75 15.65 -7.60 -10.47
N PHE A 76 16.32 -6.46 -10.49
CA PHE A 76 16.29 -5.54 -11.63
C PHE A 76 17.62 -4.80 -11.78
N GLY A 77 17.86 -4.27 -12.97
CA GLY A 77 19.03 -3.44 -13.22
C GLY A 77 18.97 -2.79 -14.60
N SER A 78 19.61 -1.62 -14.74
CA SER A 78 19.75 -0.89 -15.99
C SER A 78 21.17 -0.36 -16.11
N SER A 79 21.87 -0.74 -17.18
CA SER A 79 23.25 -0.37 -17.44
C SER A 79 23.48 -0.19 -18.94
N ILE A 80 24.65 0.35 -19.33
CA ILE A 80 25.03 0.45 -20.75
C ILE A 80 25.07 -0.91 -21.47
N ARG A 81 25.19 -2.02 -20.73
CA ARG A 81 25.19 -3.39 -21.27
C ARG A 81 23.79 -3.99 -21.40
N GLY A 82 22.75 -3.33 -20.89
CA GLY A 82 21.36 -3.79 -20.95
C GLY A 82 20.56 -3.53 -19.68
N SER A 83 19.28 -3.91 -19.74
CA SER A 83 18.29 -3.77 -18.67
C SER A 83 17.56 -5.09 -18.42
N HIS A 84 17.14 -5.34 -17.18
CA HIS A 84 16.31 -6.49 -16.81
C HIS A 84 15.43 -6.19 -15.60
N VAL A 85 14.33 -6.95 -15.49
CA VAL A 85 13.47 -7.09 -14.31
C VAL A 85 13.06 -8.55 -14.23
N ALA A 86 13.12 -9.14 -13.05
CA ALA A 86 12.68 -10.50 -12.75
C ALA A 86 11.98 -10.48 -11.39
N ILE A 87 10.71 -10.84 -11.39
CA ILE A 87 9.92 -11.09 -10.18
C ILE A 87 9.84 -12.60 -9.97
N ASP A 88 9.74 -13.03 -8.72
CA ASP A 88 9.46 -14.42 -8.41
C ASP A 88 8.54 -14.55 -7.20
N ASP A 89 7.76 -15.61 -7.21
CA ASP A 89 6.89 -16.02 -6.13
C ASP A 89 6.65 -17.52 -6.23
N ILE A 90 6.54 -18.19 -5.08
CA ILE A 90 6.31 -19.63 -5.04
C ILE A 90 5.02 -20.05 -5.74
N GLU A 91 3.99 -19.20 -5.83
CA GLU A 91 2.74 -19.43 -6.57
C GLU A 91 2.87 -19.15 -8.08
N GLY A 92 3.96 -18.54 -8.52
CA GLY A 92 4.17 -18.15 -9.92
C GLY A 92 3.99 -19.33 -10.89
N ALA A 93 3.16 -19.15 -11.94
CA ALA A 93 2.87 -20.21 -12.91
C ALA A 93 4.14 -20.75 -13.61
N TRP A 94 5.16 -19.90 -13.77
CA TRP A 94 6.47 -20.25 -14.32
C TRP A 94 7.28 -21.22 -13.44
N ASN A 95 6.90 -21.39 -12.16
CA ASN A 95 7.60 -22.25 -11.20
C ASN A 95 7.09 -23.70 -11.13
N SER A 96 6.21 -24.10 -12.05
CA SER A 96 5.59 -25.44 -12.07
C SER A 96 6.62 -26.59 -12.15
N SER A 97 7.80 -26.35 -12.72
CA SER A 97 8.88 -27.34 -12.83
C SER A 97 10.10 -27.03 -11.96
N THR A 98 10.04 -25.97 -11.15
CA THR A 98 11.16 -25.52 -10.32
C THR A 98 11.46 -26.54 -9.23
N LYS A 99 12.75 -26.82 -9.01
CA LYS A 99 13.23 -27.71 -7.94
C LYS A 99 13.45 -26.89 -6.66
N TYR A 100 12.72 -27.24 -5.60
CA TYR A 100 12.87 -26.66 -4.27
C TYR A 100 13.51 -27.66 -3.31
N GLU A 101 14.22 -27.18 -2.29
CA GLU A 101 14.86 -28.02 -1.27
C GLU A 101 13.85 -28.93 -0.54
N GLY A 102 12.64 -28.44 -0.26
CA GLY A 102 11.52 -29.21 0.32
C GLY A 102 10.60 -29.92 -0.69
N GLY A 103 10.99 -29.96 -1.96
CA GLY A 103 10.18 -30.48 -3.07
C GLY A 103 9.12 -29.50 -3.58
N ASN A 104 8.67 -29.70 -4.81
CA ASN A 104 7.64 -28.88 -5.43
C ASN A 104 6.24 -29.45 -5.13
N LYS A 105 5.40 -28.70 -4.40
CA LYS A 105 4.07 -29.15 -3.96
C LYS A 105 2.99 -29.07 -5.06
N GLY A 106 3.25 -28.38 -6.16
CA GLY A 106 2.38 -28.35 -7.35
C GLY A 106 1.11 -27.51 -7.26
N HIS A 107 0.59 -27.18 -6.06
CA HIS A 107 -0.61 -26.36 -5.88
C HIS A 107 -0.33 -24.89 -6.19
N ARG A 108 -0.64 -24.46 -7.41
CA ARG A 108 -0.47 -23.07 -7.87
C ARG A 108 -1.63 -22.64 -8.75
N PRO A 109 -2.03 -21.36 -8.70
CA PRO A 109 -2.95 -20.82 -9.68
C PRO A 109 -2.30 -20.78 -11.07
N ALA A 110 -3.11 -21.00 -12.11
CA ALA A 110 -2.69 -20.67 -13.48
C ALA A 110 -2.68 -19.15 -13.69
N VAL A 111 -2.16 -18.69 -14.82
CA VAL A 111 -2.30 -17.28 -15.23
C VAL A 111 -3.78 -16.91 -15.28
N LYS A 112 -4.18 -15.86 -14.54
CA LYS A 112 -5.58 -15.47 -14.31
C LYS A 112 -6.44 -16.49 -13.54
N GLY A 113 -5.81 -17.44 -12.85
CA GLY A 113 -6.48 -18.48 -12.05
C GLY A 113 -6.52 -18.22 -10.54
N GLY A 114 -5.98 -17.09 -10.08
CA GLY A 114 -5.90 -16.74 -8.65
C GLY A 114 -7.16 -16.10 -8.08
N TYR A 115 -8.23 -15.95 -8.87
CA TYR A 115 -9.48 -15.37 -8.37
C TYR A 115 -10.21 -16.42 -7.50
N PHE A 116 -9.85 -16.35 -6.22
CA PHE A 116 -10.39 -17.01 -5.03
C PHE A 116 -10.51 -18.55 -5.00
N PRO A 117 -9.51 -19.34 -5.47
CA PRO A 117 -9.40 -20.74 -5.07
C PRO A 117 -9.11 -20.85 -3.56
N VAL A 118 -9.45 -21.98 -2.95
CA VAL A 118 -9.16 -22.24 -1.53
C VAL A 118 -7.75 -22.81 -1.33
N PRO A 119 -7.19 -22.75 -0.10
CA PRO A 119 -5.97 -23.47 0.24
C PRO A 119 -6.05 -24.96 -0.13
N PRO A 120 -4.96 -25.59 -0.61
CA PRO A 120 -3.58 -25.08 -0.60
C PRO A 120 -3.17 -24.31 -1.87
N VAL A 121 -4.09 -24.02 -2.82
CA VAL A 121 -3.76 -23.22 -4.02
C VAL A 121 -3.54 -21.76 -3.66
N ASP A 122 -4.36 -21.25 -2.75
CA ASP A 122 -4.14 -19.98 -2.07
C ASP A 122 -3.22 -20.19 -0.86
N SER A 123 -1.98 -19.72 -0.95
CA SER A 123 -1.00 -19.85 0.13
C SER A 123 -0.95 -18.64 1.07
N ALA A 124 -1.63 -17.54 0.72
CA ALA A 124 -1.56 -16.27 1.43
C ALA A 124 -2.77 -15.99 2.35
N GLN A 125 -3.66 -16.96 2.57
CA GLN A 125 -4.85 -16.80 3.42
C GLN A 125 -4.54 -16.24 4.81
N ASP A 126 -3.57 -16.83 5.52
CA ASP A 126 -3.19 -16.41 6.87
C ASP A 126 -2.54 -15.02 6.86
N LEU A 127 -1.69 -14.75 5.86
CA LEU A 127 -1.05 -13.44 5.71
C LEU A 127 -2.07 -12.34 5.44
N ARG A 128 -3.03 -12.56 4.54
CA ARG A 128 -4.10 -11.58 4.28
C ARG A 128 -4.97 -11.37 5.51
N SER A 129 -5.24 -12.41 6.28
CA SER A 129 -5.96 -12.29 7.56
C SER A 129 -5.18 -11.41 8.55
N ALA A 130 -3.87 -11.62 8.67
CA ALA A 130 -3.01 -10.78 9.52
C ALA A 130 -2.95 -9.32 9.05
N MET A 131 -2.94 -9.08 7.73
CA MET A 131 -3.04 -7.72 7.17
C MET A 131 -4.35 -7.04 7.59
N CYS A 132 -5.48 -7.73 7.46
CA CYS A 132 -6.79 -7.20 7.87
C CYS A 132 -6.83 -6.87 9.37
N LEU A 133 -6.37 -7.78 10.23
CA LEU A 133 -6.35 -7.55 11.67
C LEU A 133 -5.42 -6.38 12.06
N THR A 134 -4.23 -6.30 11.43
CA THR A 134 -3.31 -5.18 11.67
C THR A 134 -3.92 -3.84 11.23
N MET A 135 -4.63 -3.81 10.09
CA MET A 135 -5.32 -2.60 9.64
C MET A 135 -6.45 -2.21 10.60
N GLU A 136 -7.24 -3.17 11.09
CA GLU A 136 -8.29 -2.92 12.09
C GLU A 136 -7.72 -2.35 13.40
N ASP A 137 -6.59 -2.89 13.88
CA ASP A 137 -5.89 -2.38 15.07
C ASP A 137 -5.38 -0.94 14.90
N MET A 138 -5.14 -0.51 13.66
CA MET A 138 -4.71 0.85 13.32
C MET A 138 -5.87 1.85 13.18
N GLY A 139 -7.13 1.38 13.22
CA GLY A 139 -8.35 2.18 13.07
C GLY A 139 -8.79 2.42 11.63
#